data_AF-C3NAH6-F1
#
_entry.id   AF-C3NAH6-F1
#
_cell.length_a   1.000
_cell.length_b   1.000
_cell.length_c   1.000
_cell.angle_alpha   90.00
_cell.angle_beta   90.00
_cell.angle_gamma   90.00
#
_symmetry.space_group_name_H-M   'P 1'
#
loop_
_entity.id
_entity.type
_entity.pdbx_description
1 polymer ?
#
loop_
_entity_poly.entity_id
_entity_poly.type
_entity_poly.pdbx_seq_one_letter_code
_entity_poly.pdbx_strand_id
1 'polypeptide(L)'
;MIIVEQSWYGCPVGAAASWAIYDFLQHYGNLSYKLWYSDPYRTPANIPGLLFTNFTSNSIVDFYIAYVYNEYLNASYNGTPIPQNELVPVGEQIIKEEYTQMGLPSQVVHYIIQYETQVPIQQYGEPSAFYGKLSHLNFAILISGPNGTYIVTTPIVNPIVLEGYTPSYVLNNLDQFPQIVQAS
;
A
#
# COMPACT_ATOMS: atom_id res chain seq x y z
N MET A 1 3.09 12.31 -14.11
CA MET A 1 3.75 11.61 -12.99
C MET A 1 2.84 10.47 -12.62
N ILE A 2 3.35 9.26 -12.50
CA ILE A 2 2.56 8.11 -12.04
C ILE A 2 2.96 7.76 -10.61
N ILE A 3 1.96 7.44 -9.81
CA ILE A 3 2.12 6.87 -8.46
C ILE A 3 1.38 5.54 -8.47
N VAL A 4 2.07 4.48 -8.08
CA VAL A 4 1.52 3.12 -8.08
C VAL A 4 1.73 2.52 -6.70
N GLU A 5 0.64 2.20 -6.01
CA GLU A 5 0.64 1.52 -4.72
C GLU A 5 0.27 0.04 -4.89
N GLN A 6 1.05 -0.80 -4.22
CA GLN A 6 0.71 -2.19 -3.92
C GLN A 6 0.46 -2.28 -2.42
N SER A 7 -0.65 -2.91 -2.03
CA SER A 7 -0.95 -3.17 -0.62
C SER A 7 -1.87 -4.38 -0.46
N TRP A 8 -2.40 -4.60 0.74
CA TRP A 8 -3.46 -5.56 1.02
C TRP A 8 -4.41 -5.02 2.09
N TYR A 9 -5.64 -5.54 2.17
CA TYR A 9 -6.69 -4.87 2.96
C TYR A 9 -6.37 -4.73 4.44
N GLY A 10 -5.69 -5.71 5.04
CA GLY A 10 -5.34 -5.67 6.46
C GLY A 10 -3.94 -5.11 6.74
N CYS A 11 -3.25 -4.51 5.77
CA CYS A 11 -1.87 -4.04 5.95
C CYS A 11 -1.80 -2.86 6.92
N PRO A 12 -1.14 -2.97 8.10
CA PRO A 12 -0.99 -1.82 9.01
C PRO A 12 -0.14 -0.70 8.38
N VAL A 13 0.85 -1.08 7.57
CA VAL A 13 1.72 -0.14 6.85
C VAL A 13 0.94 0.59 5.77
N GLY A 14 0.18 -0.14 4.95
CA GLY A 14 -0.69 0.45 3.92
C GLY A 14 -1.78 1.33 4.51
N ALA A 15 -2.41 0.89 5.61
CA ALA A 15 -3.42 1.69 6.32
C ALA A 15 -2.84 3.04 6.79
N ALA A 16 -1.66 3.05 7.40
CA ALA A 16 -1.02 4.29 7.81
C ALA A 16 -0.57 5.16 6.63
N ALA A 17 0.03 4.56 5.60
CA ALA A 17 0.49 5.26 4.40
C ALA A 17 -0.66 5.91 3.63
N SER A 18 -1.84 5.29 3.61
CA SER A 18 -3.02 5.81 2.91
C SER A 18 -3.42 7.23 3.34
N TRP A 19 -3.12 7.64 4.57
CA TRP A 19 -3.39 9.02 4.99
C TRP A 19 -2.48 10.03 4.32
N ALA A 20 -1.19 9.74 4.20
CA ALA A 20 -0.24 10.62 3.51
C ALA A 20 -0.53 10.67 1.99
N ILE A 21 -0.86 9.51 1.43
CA ILE A 21 -1.26 9.41 0.02
C ILE A 21 -2.54 10.23 -0.23
N TYR A 22 -3.53 10.15 0.67
CA TYR A 22 -4.74 10.97 0.58
C TYR A 22 -4.45 12.45 0.71
N ASP A 23 -3.64 12.85 1.70
CA ASP A 23 -3.30 14.25 1.96
C ASP A 23 -2.59 14.90 0.76
N PHE A 24 -1.74 14.14 0.06
CA PHE A 24 -1.14 14.55 -1.21
C PHE A 24 -2.15 14.56 -2.37
N LEU A 25 -2.83 13.43 -2.64
CA LEU A 25 -3.63 13.24 -3.86
C LEU A 25 -4.89 14.10 -3.93
N GLN A 26 -5.46 14.52 -2.79
CA GLN A 26 -6.63 15.40 -2.77
C GLN A 26 -6.41 16.74 -3.49
N HIS A 27 -5.14 17.13 -3.68
CA HIS A 27 -4.76 18.33 -4.44
C HIS A 27 -4.68 18.12 -5.97
N TYR A 28 -4.73 16.87 -6.44
CA TYR A 28 -4.47 16.48 -7.83
C TYR A 28 -5.60 15.73 -8.52
N GLY A 29 -6.71 15.52 -7.82
CA GLY A 29 -7.86 14.80 -8.34
C GLY A 29 -8.90 14.52 -7.27
N ASN A 30 -9.87 13.68 -7.63
CA ASN A 30 -10.87 13.18 -6.70
C ASN A 30 -10.56 11.72 -6.34
N LEU A 31 -10.35 11.47 -5.05
CA LEU A 31 -10.05 10.14 -4.51
C LEU A 31 -11.31 9.56 -3.83
N SER A 32 -11.77 8.41 -4.30
CA SER A 32 -12.83 7.64 -3.67
C SER A 32 -12.22 6.61 -2.72
N TYR A 33 -12.77 6.49 -1.52
CA TYR A 33 -12.24 5.63 -0.48
C TYR A 33 -13.32 5.15 0.49
N LYS A 34 -12.97 4.13 1.27
CA LYS A 34 -13.72 3.69 2.45
C LYS A 34 -12.87 3.88 3.69
N LEU A 35 -13.48 4.34 4.77
CA LEU A 35 -12.87 4.28 6.10
C LEU A 35 -12.66 2.82 6.48
N TRP A 36 -11.44 2.48 6.91
CA TRP A 36 -11.03 1.09 7.07
C TRP A 36 -10.05 0.93 8.25
N TYR A 37 -9.84 -0.32 8.68
CA TYR A 37 -8.84 -0.70 9.67
C TYR A 37 -7.95 -1.81 9.13
N SER A 38 -6.67 -1.80 9.50
CA SER A 38 -5.79 -2.95 9.28
C SER A 38 -6.24 -4.18 10.08
N ASP A 39 -5.68 -5.35 9.75
CA ASP A 39 -6.01 -6.64 10.39
C ASP A 39 -5.96 -6.53 11.92
N PRO A 40 -7.06 -6.85 12.64
CA PRO A 40 -7.10 -6.79 14.10
C PRO A 40 -6.17 -7.80 14.79
N TYR A 41 -5.68 -8.81 14.07
CA TYR A 41 -4.80 -9.86 14.60
C TYR A 41 -3.33 -9.65 14.21
N ARG A 42 -3.01 -8.59 13.46
CA ARG A 42 -1.62 -8.19 13.17
C ARG A 42 -1.15 -7.13 14.15
N THR A 43 0.17 -6.98 14.23
CA THR A 43 0.79 -5.94 15.06
C THR A 43 1.47 -4.91 14.15
N PRO A 44 1.17 -3.61 14.34
CA PRO A 44 0.13 -3.07 15.23
C PRO A 44 -1.30 -3.38 14.72
N ALA A 45 -2.24 -3.53 15.65
CA ALA A 45 -3.61 -3.98 15.37
C ALA A 45 -4.55 -2.80 15.14
N ASN A 46 -5.56 -2.99 14.29
CA ASN A 46 -6.61 -1.99 14.05
C ASN A 46 -6.05 -0.59 13.73
N ILE A 47 -5.04 -0.52 12.86
CA ILE A 47 -4.53 0.77 12.42
C ILE A 47 -5.58 1.41 11.51
N PRO A 48 -6.05 2.63 11.82
CA PRO A 48 -7.01 3.32 10.98
C PRO A 48 -6.36 3.66 9.63
N GLY A 49 -7.12 3.53 8.55
CA GLY A 49 -6.67 3.82 7.19
C GLY A 49 -7.82 4.10 6.24
N LEU A 50 -7.45 4.30 4.98
CA LEU A 50 -8.34 4.47 3.85
C LEU A 50 -8.14 3.31 2.87
N LEU A 51 -9.23 2.66 2.49
CA LEU A 51 -9.22 1.71 1.38
C LEU A 51 -9.63 2.46 0.11
N PHE A 52 -8.67 2.76 -0.76
CA PHE A 52 -8.91 3.47 -2.00
C PHE A 52 -9.67 2.60 -2.99
N THR A 53 -10.67 3.17 -3.65
CA THR A 53 -11.51 2.45 -4.62
C THR A 53 -11.41 3.03 -6.03
N ASN A 54 -11.09 4.31 -6.14
CA ASN A 54 -10.91 4.98 -7.42
C ASN A 54 -10.15 6.30 -7.25
N PHE A 55 -9.39 6.70 -8.26
CA PHE A 55 -8.85 8.05 -8.38
C PHE A 55 -9.16 8.60 -9.76
N THR A 56 -9.72 9.80 -9.81
CA THR A 56 -9.93 10.53 -11.06
C THR A 56 -9.04 11.76 -11.05
N SER A 57 -7.98 11.72 -11.85
CA SER A 57 -7.05 12.84 -11.99
C SER A 57 -7.73 14.06 -12.61
N ASN A 58 -7.34 15.24 -12.13
CA ASN A 58 -7.64 16.51 -12.78
C ASN A 58 -6.35 17.27 -13.16
N SER A 59 -5.20 16.59 -13.14
CA SER A 59 -3.87 17.21 -13.24
C SER A 59 -2.88 16.32 -14.00
N ILE A 60 -1.57 16.50 -13.73
CA ILE A 60 -0.48 15.70 -14.30
C ILE A 60 -0.18 14.42 -13.52
N VAL A 61 -0.90 14.16 -12.42
CA VAL A 61 -0.67 13.01 -11.54
C VAL A 61 -1.70 11.94 -11.83
N ASP A 62 -1.25 10.72 -12.11
CA ASP A 62 -2.09 9.52 -12.15
C ASP A 62 -1.74 8.64 -10.96
N PHE A 63 -2.78 8.09 -10.32
CA PHE A 63 -2.64 7.18 -9.19
C PHE A 63 -3.31 5.85 -9.49
N TYR A 64 -2.58 4.77 -9.22
CA TYR A 64 -3.03 3.40 -9.39
C TYR A 64 -2.78 2.63 -8.09
N ILE A 65 -3.70 1.73 -7.75
CA ILE A 65 -3.56 0.89 -6.57
C ILE A 65 -4.03 -0.52 -6.86
N ALA A 66 -3.24 -1.52 -6.44
CA ALA A 66 -3.66 -2.91 -6.38
C ALA A 66 -3.64 -3.43 -4.95
N TYR A 67 -4.76 -4.00 -4.52
CA TYR A 67 -4.82 -4.78 -3.30
C TYR A 67 -4.67 -6.26 -3.63
N VAL A 68 -3.74 -6.93 -2.96
CA VAL A 68 -3.38 -8.31 -3.31
C VAL A 68 -4.19 -9.32 -2.51
N TYR A 69 -4.29 -9.11 -1.19
CA TYR A 69 -4.92 -10.05 -0.26
C TYR A 69 -6.10 -9.42 0.49
N ASN A 70 -6.96 -10.28 1.02
CA ASN A 70 -8.01 -9.89 1.95
C ASN A 70 -7.44 -9.47 3.32
N GLU A 71 -8.32 -9.07 4.24
CA GLU A 71 -7.96 -8.56 5.57
C GLU A 71 -7.17 -9.55 6.45
N TYR A 72 -7.20 -10.85 6.17
CA TYR A 72 -6.61 -11.87 7.06
C TYR A 72 -5.47 -12.68 6.43
N LEU A 73 -4.97 -12.27 5.26
CA LEU A 73 -3.91 -12.98 4.51
C LEU A 73 -4.20 -14.48 4.31
N ASN A 74 -5.46 -14.84 4.06
CA ASN A 74 -5.88 -16.21 3.80
C ASN A 74 -6.66 -16.36 2.48
N ALA A 75 -6.87 -15.25 1.77
CA ALA A 75 -7.48 -15.20 0.45
C ALA A 75 -6.94 -13.99 -0.33
N SER A 76 -7.14 -13.99 -1.64
CA SER A 76 -6.96 -12.82 -2.49
C SER A 76 -7.92 -11.70 -2.09
N TYR A 77 -7.70 -10.49 -2.59
CA TYR A 77 -8.57 -9.33 -2.40
C TYR A 77 -10.04 -9.57 -2.80
N ASN A 78 -10.30 -10.55 -3.68
CA ASN A 78 -11.63 -10.94 -4.15
C ASN A 78 -12.23 -12.17 -3.43
N GLY A 79 -11.54 -12.70 -2.41
CA GLY A 79 -12.04 -13.79 -1.57
C GLY A 79 -11.68 -15.20 -2.04
N THR A 80 -10.84 -15.35 -3.06
CA THR A 80 -10.34 -16.66 -3.48
C THR A 80 -9.30 -17.17 -2.47
N PRO A 81 -9.50 -18.30 -1.78
CA PRO A 81 -8.57 -18.78 -0.75
C PRO A 81 -7.15 -18.99 -1.30
N ILE A 82 -6.14 -18.63 -0.50
CA ILE A 82 -4.72 -18.80 -0.84
C ILE A 82 -4.04 -19.59 0.31
N PRO A 83 -3.37 -20.71 0.01
CA PRO A 83 -2.53 -21.39 1.00
C PRO A 83 -1.44 -20.46 1.54
N GLN A 84 -1.16 -20.51 2.85
CA GLN A 84 -0.20 -19.59 3.48
C GLN A 84 1.21 -19.64 2.87
N ASN A 85 1.62 -20.80 2.35
CA ASN A 85 2.92 -20.99 1.69
C ASN A 85 2.94 -20.53 0.21
N GLU A 86 1.80 -20.07 -0.32
CA GLU A 86 1.65 -19.61 -1.72
C GLU A 86 1.37 -18.11 -1.82
N LEU A 87 1.34 -17.38 -0.71
CA LEU A 87 1.01 -15.95 -0.68
C LEU A 87 1.90 -15.14 -1.63
N VAL A 88 3.22 -15.32 -1.62
CA VAL A 88 4.14 -14.59 -2.52
C VAL A 88 3.88 -14.90 -4.00
N PRO A 89 3.96 -16.16 -4.49
CA PRO A 89 3.77 -16.44 -5.91
C PRO A 89 2.37 -16.09 -6.43
N VAL A 90 1.32 -16.31 -5.63
CA VAL A 90 -0.04 -15.89 -6.00
C VAL A 90 -0.16 -14.36 -6.00
N GLY A 91 0.46 -13.69 -5.03
CA GLY A 91 0.47 -12.22 -4.98
C GLY A 91 1.16 -11.59 -6.18
N GLU A 92 2.29 -12.16 -6.62
CA GLU A 92 2.96 -11.72 -7.85
C GLU A 92 2.06 -11.89 -9.09
N GLN A 93 1.30 -12.98 -9.17
CA GLN A 93 0.37 -13.20 -10.27
C GLN A 93 -0.76 -12.15 -10.25
N ILE A 94 -1.36 -11.91 -9.08
CA ILE A 94 -2.42 -10.91 -8.91
C ILE A 94 -1.94 -9.54 -9.36
N ILE A 95 -0.77 -9.06 -8.91
CA ILE A 95 -0.27 -7.74 -9.31
C ILE A 95 0.00 -7.67 -10.82
N LYS A 96 0.58 -8.73 -11.41
CA LYS A 96 0.80 -8.78 -12.87
C LYS A 96 -0.51 -8.61 -13.63
N GLU A 97 -1.57 -9.28 -13.19
CA GLU A 97 -2.90 -9.19 -13.81
C GLU A 97 -3.52 -7.80 -13.59
N GLU A 98 -3.57 -7.31 -12.35
CA GLU A 98 -4.15 -6.00 -12.00
C GLU A 98 -3.46 -4.86 -12.75
N TYR A 99 -2.13 -4.80 -12.74
CA TYR A 99 -1.39 -3.73 -13.40
C TYR A 99 -1.52 -3.78 -14.92
N THR A 100 -1.62 -4.98 -15.51
CA THR A 100 -1.91 -5.13 -16.94
C THR A 100 -3.31 -4.59 -17.27
N GLN A 101 -4.31 -4.90 -16.44
CA GLN A 101 -5.67 -4.40 -16.63
C GLN A 101 -5.77 -2.87 -16.46
N MET A 102 -4.96 -2.29 -15.58
CA MET A 102 -4.81 -0.84 -15.41
C MET A 102 -4.05 -0.16 -16.57
N GLY A 103 -3.48 -0.93 -17.51
CA GLY A 103 -2.70 -0.42 -18.63
C GLY A 103 -1.31 0.09 -18.24
N LEU A 104 -0.78 -0.35 -17.09
CA LEU A 104 0.54 0.05 -16.63
C LEU A 104 1.66 -0.65 -17.43
N PRO A 105 2.80 0.02 -17.67
CA PRO A 105 3.97 -0.63 -18.28
C PRO A 105 4.44 -1.83 -17.45
N SER A 106 4.85 -2.91 -18.11
CA SER A 106 5.29 -4.14 -17.44
C SER A 106 6.51 -3.94 -16.54
N GLN A 107 7.28 -2.88 -16.77
CA GLN A 107 8.42 -2.47 -15.95
C GLN A 107 7.99 -2.04 -14.55
N VAL A 108 6.78 -1.47 -14.40
CA VAL A 108 6.24 -1.09 -13.09
C VAL A 108 6.05 -2.32 -12.21
N VAL A 109 5.37 -3.36 -12.72
CA VAL A 109 5.20 -4.62 -11.97
C VAL A 109 6.55 -5.30 -11.73
N HIS A 110 7.46 -5.28 -12.71
CA HIS A 110 8.79 -5.86 -12.55
C HIS A 110 9.56 -5.21 -11.38
N TYR A 111 9.57 -3.88 -11.30
CA TYR A 111 10.26 -3.18 -10.22
C TYR A 111 9.62 -3.42 -8.85
N ILE A 112 8.29 -3.36 -8.76
CA ILE A 112 7.60 -3.63 -7.48
C ILE A 112 7.93 -5.04 -6.98
N ILE A 113 7.80 -6.07 -7.83
CA ILE A 113 8.14 -7.45 -7.44
C ILE A 113 9.62 -7.56 -7.08
N GLN A 114 10.52 -7.01 -7.89
CA GLN A 114 11.96 -7.11 -7.64
C GLN A 114 12.35 -6.49 -6.28
N TYR A 115 11.86 -5.30 -5.97
CA TYR A 115 12.19 -4.63 -4.71
C TYR A 115 11.51 -5.26 -3.51
N GLU A 116 10.34 -5.87 -3.67
CA GLU A 116 9.69 -6.57 -2.57
C GLU A 116 10.33 -7.93 -2.27
N THR A 117 10.73 -8.70 -3.30
CA THR A 117 11.11 -10.11 -3.15
C THR A 117 12.60 -10.39 -3.34
N GLN A 118 13.40 -9.46 -3.86
CA GLN A 118 14.81 -9.72 -4.17
C GLN A 118 15.78 -8.74 -3.52
N VAL A 119 15.38 -7.48 -3.34
CA VAL A 119 16.24 -6.44 -2.77
C VAL A 119 16.12 -6.44 -1.24
N PRO A 120 17.19 -6.76 -0.49
CA PRO A 120 17.14 -6.74 0.96
C PRO A 120 16.98 -5.32 1.51
N ILE A 121 16.12 -5.16 2.51
CA ILE A 121 16.07 -3.92 3.29
C ILE A 121 17.28 -3.90 4.22
N GLN A 122 18.09 -2.85 4.16
CA GLN A 122 19.37 -2.76 4.86
C GLN A 122 19.27 -3.02 6.38
N GLN A 123 18.20 -2.56 7.02
CA GLN A 123 17.99 -2.73 8.46
C GLN A 123 17.65 -4.18 8.86
N TYR A 124 17.08 -4.97 7.93
CA TYR A 124 16.55 -6.31 8.22
C TYR A 124 17.39 -7.43 7.62
N GLY A 125 18.16 -7.13 6.56
CA GLY A 125 19.00 -8.12 5.88
C GLY A 125 18.24 -9.07 4.95
N GLU A 126 16.94 -8.85 4.76
CA GLU A 126 16.07 -9.65 3.89
C GLU A 126 15.10 -8.77 3.09
N PRO A 127 14.59 -9.25 1.94
CA PRO A 127 13.57 -8.52 1.18
C PRO A 127 12.28 -8.35 1.98
N SER A 128 11.57 -7.25 1.73
CA SER A 128 10.37 -6.88 2.50
C SER A 128 9.36 -8.02 2.57
N ALA A 129 9.14 -8.77 1.49
CA ALA A 129 8.15 -9.83 1.41
C ALA A 129 8.44 -11.02 2.35
N PHE A 130 9.67 -11.15 2.85
CA PHE A 130 10.11 -12.28 3.68
C PHE A 130 10.30 -11.92 5.15
N TYR A 131 10.26 -10.64 5.51
CA TYR A 131 10.49 -10.16 6.89
C TYR A 131 9.41 -10.59 7.90
N GLY A 132 8.17 -10.78 7.46
CA GLY A 132 7.04 -11.13 8.33
C GLY A 132 6.94 -12.63 8.62
N LYS A 133 6.27 -12.98 9.75
CA LYS A 133 5.97 -14.40 10.12
C LYS A 133 5.29 -15.21 9.00
N LEU A 134 4.55 -14.54 8.11
CA LEU A 134 4.06 -15.12 6.87
C LEU A 134 4.72 -14.35 5.73
N SER A 135 5.42 -15.05 4.83
CA SER A 135 5.98 -14.42 3.64
C SER A 135 4.85 -14.04 2.68
N HIS A 136 4.74 -12.76 2.33
CA HIS A 136 3.71 -12.21 1.45
C HIS A 136 4.16 -10.86 0.91
N LEU A 137 3.55 -10.37 -0.17
CA LEU A 137 3.79 -9.00 -0.64
C LEU A 137 3.19 -8.02 0.38
N ASN A 138 4.01 -7.12 0.91
CA ASN A 138 3.65 -6.33 2.08
C ASN A 138 3.00 -5.02 1.66
N PHE A 139 3.82 -4.16 1.07
CA PHE A 139 3.50 -2.81 0.70
C PHE A 139 4.62 -2.25 -0.15
N ALA A 140 4.26 -1.63 -1.27
CA ALA A 140 5.20 -0.88 -2.09
C ALA A 140 4.53 0.35 -2.69
N ILE A 141 5.25 1.47 -2.76
CA ILE A 141 4.87 2.62 -3.59
C ILE A 141 5.99 2.86 -4.60
N LEU A 142 5.62 2.94 -5.87
CA LEU A 142 6.48 3.40 -6.96
C LEU A 142 6.00 4.77 -7.43
N ILE A 143 6.91 5.73 -7.46
CA ILE A 143 6.66 7.10 -7.96
C ILE A 143 7.57 7.33 -9.15
N SER A 144 7.01 7.69 -10.31
CA SER A 144 7.81 7.96 -11.52
C SER A 144 7.39 9.25 -12.21
N GLY A 145 8.38 10.08 -12.52
CA GLY A 145 8.20 11.37 -13.18
C GLY A 145 9.48 11.84 -13.88
N PRO A 146 9.51 13.10 -14.36
CA PRO A 146 10.66 13.65 -15.11
C PRO A 146 11.99 13.59 -14.36
N ASN A 147 11.95 13.61 -13.02
CA ASN A 147 13.13 13.62 -12.17
C ASN A 147 13.62 12.22 -11.75
N GLY A 148 13.00 11.17 -12.27
CA GLY A 148 13.39 9.80 -12.00
C GLY A 148 12.26 8.93 -11.46
N THR A 149 12.62 7.72 -11.07
CA THR A 149 11.72 6.73 -10.46
C THR A 149 12.24 6.36 -9.08
N TYR A 150 11.34 6.39 -8.10
CA TYR A 150 11.59 6.06 -6.71
C TYR A 150 10.67 4.92 -6.30
N ILE A 151 11.16 4.02 -5.46
CA ILE A 151 10.36 2.94 -4.88
C ILE A 151 10.60 2.88 -3.38
N VAL A 152 9.52 2.69 -2.63
CA VAL A 152 9.54 2.57 -1.18
C VAL A 152 8.79 1.30 -0.79
N THR A 153 9.46 0.38 -0.10
CA THR A 153 8.91 -0.90 0.39
C THR A 153 8.89 -0.98 1.92
N THR A 154 9.09 0.16 2.57
CA THR A 154 9.08 0.34 4.04
C THR A 154 8.03 1.36 4.44
N PRO A 155 7.60 1.40 5.71
CA PRO A 155 6.61 2.39 6.15
C PRO A 155 7.07 3.83 5.90
N ILE A 156 6.25 4.61 5.19
CA ILE A 156 6.41 6.08 5.05
C ILE A 156 5.80 6.83 6.26
N VAL A 157 4.81 6.21 6.90
CA VAL A 157 4.23 6.65 8.17
C VAL A 157 4.34 5.46 9.13
N ASN A 158 4.90 5.67 10.32
CA ASN A 158 4.97 4.62 11.34
C ASN A 158 3.55 4.30 11.84
N PRO A 159 3.02 3.09 11.63
CA PRO A 159 1.62 2.80 11.96
C PRO A 159 1.27 2.94 13.44
N ILE A 160 2.25 2.77 14.34
CA ILE A 160 2.06 2.89 15.80
C ILE A 160 1.53 4.27 16.20
N VAL A 161 1.88 5.33 15.45
CA VAL A 161 1.41 6.70 15.77
C VAL A 161 -0.10 6.87 15.64
N LEU A 162 -0.76 5.92 14.96
CA LEU A 162 -2.20 5.92 14.72
C LEU A 162 -2.96 4.92 15.59
N GLU A 163 -2.29 4.17 16.47
CA GLU A 163 -2.97 3.24 17.37
C GLU A 163 -3.99 3.96 18.28
N GLY A 164 -5.16 3.35 18.43
CA GLY A 164 -6.23 3.85 19.30
C GLY A 164 -7.10 4.96 18.67
N TYR A 165 -6.74 5.49 17.51
CA TYR A 165 -7.59 6.41 16.77
C TYR A 165 -8.60 5.68 15.87
N THR A 166 -9.69 6.35 15.55
CA THR A 166 -10.65 5.88 14.54
C THR A 166 -10.35 6.53 13.19
N PRO A 167 -10.68 5.91 12.04
CA PRO A 167 -10.50 6.51 10.73
C PRO A 167 -11.21 7.86 10.59
N SER A 168 -12.42 7.99 11.15
CA SER A 168 -13.15 9.26 11.16
C SER A 168 -12.42 10.34 11.96
N TYR A 169 -11.77 9.98 13.07
CA TYR A 169 -10.98 10.93 13.85
C TYR A 169 -9.77 11.42 13.06
N VAL A 170 -8.99 10.49 12.48
CA VAL A 170 -7.80 10.84 11.70
C VAL A 170 -8.19 11.73 10.52
N LEU A 171 -9.22 11.36 9.75
CA LEU A 171 -9.70 12.14 8.60
C LEU A 171 -10.06 13.59 8.96
N ASN A 172 -10.72 13.80 10.11
CA ASN A 172 -11.16 15.14 10.54
C ASN A 172 -10.05 15.96 11.23
N ASN A 173 -8.87 15.37 11.48
CA ASN A 173 -7.77 15.99 12.22
C ASN A 173 -6.41 15.70 11.55
N LEU A 174 -6.37 15.52 10.23
CA LEU A 174 -5.14 15.15 9.49
C LEU A 174 -3.97 16.10 9.77
N ASP A 175 -4.26 17.39 9.88
CA ASP A 175 -3.31 18.47 10.18
C ASP A 175 -2.64 18.33 11.56
N GLN A 176 -3.22 17.56 12.47
CA GLN A 176 -2.68 17.30 13.80
C GLN A 176 -1.68 16.12 13.84
N PHE A 177 -1.41 15.47 12.70
CA PHE A 177 -0.45 14.39 12.58
C PHE A 177 0.75 14.80 11.73
N PRO A 178 1.81 15.39 12.33
CA PRO A 178 2.98 15.85 11.59
C PRO A 178 3.65 14.74 10.76
N GLN A 179 3.58 13.49 11.21
CA GLN A 179 4.14 12.34 10.50
C GLN A 179 3.42 12.06 9.18
N ILE A 180 2.12 12.37 9.10
CA ILE A 180 1.35 12.25 7.86
C ILE A 180 1.68 13.44 6.95
N VAL A 181 1.59 14.66 7.48
CA VAL A 181 1.82 15.90 6.70
C VAL A 181 3.23 15.95 6.11
N GLN A 182 4.25 15.51 6.86
CA GLN A 182 5.64 15.51 6.38
C GLN A 182 5.94 14.39 5.38
N ALA A 183 5.12 13.33 5.35
CA ALA A 183 5.27 12.21 4.42
C ALA A 183 4.49 12.42 3.11
N SER A 184 3.69 13.48 3.02
CA SER A 184 2.84 13.84 1.88
C SER A 184 3.56 14.81 0.94
#